data_AF-A0A920M4Y2-F1
#
_entry.id   AF-A0A920M4Y2-F1
#
_cell.length_a   1.000
_cell.length_b   1.000
_cell.length_c   1.000
_cell.angle_alpha   90.00
_cell.angle_beta   90.00
_cell.angle_gamma   90.00
#
_symmetry.space_group_name_H-M   'P 1'
#
loop_
_entity.id
_entity.type
_entity.pdbx_description
1 polymer ?
#
loop_
_entity_poly.entity_id
_entity_poly.type
_entity_poly.pdbx_seq_one_letter_code
_entity_poly.pdbx_strand_id
1 'polypeptide(L)'
;MSQGFGHPAFPVDTHIHRLAQRWGLTNGKNVTQTEKDLKKLFPKDSWNKLHLQIIYYGRAYCSARGCDGTVCEICKKCFPNRKKPFKANKA
;
A
#
# COMPACT_ATOMS: atom_id res chain seq x y z
N MET A 1 -9.93 9.26 -16.11
CA MET A 1 -11.00 10.14 -15.62
C MET A 1 -11.04 10.09 -14.10
N SER A 2 -10.64 11.18 -13.45
CA SER A 2 -11.02 11.54 -12.08
C SER A 2 -11.08 13.06 -12.07
N GLN A 3 -12.20 13.56 -12.58
CA GLN A 3 -12.61 14.96 -12.54
C GLN A 3 -13.66 15.04 -11.43
N GLY A 4 -13.51 15.97 -10.50
CA GLY A 4 -14.59 16.36 -9.60
C GLY A 4 -14.20 16.33 -8.13
N PHE A 5 -14.19 17.51 -7.54
CA PHE A 5 -14.09 17.83 -6.13
C PHE A 5 -12.67 17.71 -5.56
N GLY A 6 -12.00 18.87 -5.44
CA GLY A 6 -10.72 19.09 -4.75
C GLY A 6 -10.75 18.82 -3.24
N HIS A 7 -11.46 17.77 -2.82
CA HIS A 7 -11.30 17.19 -1.50
C HIS A 7 -10.01 16.37 -1.50
N PRO A 8 -9.08 16.61 -0.57
CA PRO A 8 -7.96 15.70 -0.38
C PRO A 8 -8.56 14.35 0.01
N ALA A 9 -8.51 13.40 -0.92
CA ALA A 9 -8.80 12.00 -0.69
C ALA A 9 -7.49 11.24 -0.86
N PHE A 10 -7.32 10.17 -0.10
CA PHE A 10 -6.22 9.23 -0.32
C PHE A 10 -6.81 8.05 -1.10
N PRO A 11 -6.81 8.07 -2.44
CA PRO A 11 -7.41 6.98 -3.21
C PRO A 11 -6.63 5.69 -2.94
N VAL A 12 -7.28 4.73 -2.29
CA VAL A 12 -6.71 3.38 -2.12
C VAL A 12 -7.21 2.51 -3.27
N ASP A 13 -6.31 2.19 -4.19
CA ASP A 13 -6.54 1.17 -5.21
C ASP A 13 -6.07 -0.21 -4.70
N THR A 14 -6.46 -1.27 -5.39
CA THR A 14 -6.07 -2.67 -5.17
C THR A 14 -4.55 -2.86 -5.01
N HIS A 15 -3.75 -2.10 -5.76
CA HIS A 15 -2.29 -2.09 -5.62
C HIS A 15 -1.84 -1.57 -4.26
N ILE A 16 -2.39 -0.43 -3.83
CA ILE A 16 -2.05 0.20 -2.55
C ILE A 16 -2.54 -0.67 -1.40
N HIS A 17 -3.75 -1.22 -1.48
CA HIS A 17 -4.28 -2.12 -0.47
C HIS A 17 -3.35 -3.33 -0.24
N ARG A 18 -2.94 -4.01 -1.32
CA ARG A 18 -2.00 -5.14 -1.26
C ARG A 18 -0.66 -4.74 -0.64
N LEU A 19 -0.10 -3.60 -1.04
CA LEU A 19 1.20 -3.13 -0.55
C LEU A 19 1.11 -2.68 0.91
N ALA A 20 0.05 -1.97 1.30
CA ALA A 20 -0.20 -1.53 2.65
C ALA A 20 -0.28 -2.73 3.61
N GLN A 21 -1.01 -3.78 3.24
CA GLN A 21 -1.04 -5.03 4.02
C GLN A 21 0.36 -5.67 4.10
N ARG A 22 1.06 -5.76 2.96
CA ARG A 22 2.39 -6.41 2.88
C ARG A 22 3.46 -5.71 3.73
N TRP A 23 3.40 -4.39 3.79
CA TRP A 23 4.28 -3.53 4.57
C TRP A 23 3.81 -3.34 6.01
N GLY A 24 2.66 -3.91 6.39
CA GLY A 24 2.12 -3.81 7.76
C GLY A 24 1.55 -2.44 8.11
N LEU A 25 1.20 -1.62 7.11
CA LEU A 25 0.54 -0.33 7.31
C LEU A 25 -0.94 -0.47 7.68
N THR A 26 -1.53 -1.64 7.41
CA THR A 26 -2.92 -1.96 7.75
C THR A 26 -3.08 -3.45 7.93
N ASN A 27 -3.99 -3.85 8.82
CA ASN A 27 -4.48 -5.22 8.94
C ASN A 27 -5.90 -5.38 8.39
N GLY A 28 -6.43 -4.34 7.75
CA GLY A 28 -7.81 -4.30 7.30
C GLY A 28 -8.09 -5.29 6.18
N LYS A 29 -9.26 -5.94 6.24
CA LYS A 29 -9.72 -6.91 5.23
C LYS A 29 -10.28 -6.24 3.98
N ASN A 30 -10.66 -4.96 4.08
CA ASN A 30 -11.31 -4.21 3.02
C ASN A 30 -10.62 -2.85 2.79
N VAL A 31 -10.81 -2.33 1.58
CA VAL A 31 -10.18 -1.09 1.10
C VAL A 31 -10.53 0.09 2.01
N THR A 32 -11.77 0.17 2.48
CA THR A 32 -12.26 1.23 3.38
C THR A 32 -11.48 1.29 4.69
N GLN A 33 -11.16 0.15 5.29
CA GLN A 33 -10.36 0.11 6.51
C GLN A 33 -8.92 0.52 6.22
N THR A 34 -8.34 0.04 5.11
CA THR A 34 -7.00 0.46 4.68
C THR A 34 -6.91 1.95 4.43
N GLU A 35 -7.91 2.55 3.78
CA GLU A 35 -7.96 3.99 3.56
C GLU A 35 -8.00 4.75 4.90
N LYS A 36 -8.82 4.31 5.85
CA LYS A 36 -8.88 4.91 7.19
C LYS A 36 -7.53 4.83 7.91
N ASP A 37 -6.84 3.69 7.82
CA ASP A 37 -5.54 3.50 8.45
C ASP A 37 -4.45 4.37 7.79
N LEU A 38 -4.37 4.39 6.46
CA LEU A 38 -3.39 5.19 5.73
C LEU A 38 -3.62 6.69 5.92
N LYS A 39 -4.88 7.15 5.97
CA LYS A 39 -5.21 8.55 6.28
C LYS A 39 -4.80 8.97 7.70
N LYS A 40 -4.73 8.03 8.65
CA LYS A 40 -4.21 8.28 10.00
C LYS A 40 -2.69 8.31 10.05
N LEU A 41 -2.03 7.51 9.22
CA LEU A 41 -0.57 7.40 9.19
C LEU A 41 0.11 8.56 8.46
N PHE A 42 -0.53 9.10 7.41
CA PHE A 42 0.08 10.11 6.54
C PHE A 42 -0.66 11.45 6.56
N PRO A 43 0.04 12.60 6.52
CA PRO A 43 -0.58 13.91 6.48
C PRO A 43 -1.32 14.16 5.15
N LYS A 44 -2.43 14.90 5.21
CA LYS A 44 -3.34 15.14 4.07
C LYS A 44 -2.64 15.69 2.83
N ASP A 45 -1.69 16.60 3.03
CA ASP A 45 -0.95 17.26 1.94
C ASP A 45 -0.08 16.28 1.13
N SER A 46 0.29 15.15 1.73
CA SER A 46 1.11 14.13 1.08
C SER A 46 0.32 13.08 0.32
N TRP A 47 -1.02 13.05 0.45
CA TRP A 47 -1.85 11.92 -0.01
C TRP A 47 -1.74 11.64 -1.50
N ASN A 48 -1.85 12.67 -2.35
CA ASN A 48 -1.74 12.51 -3.80
C ASN A 48 -0.33 12.07 -4.23
N LYS A 49 0.71 12.63 -3.60
CA LYS A 49 2.10 12.29 -3.90
C LYS A 49 2.40 10.83 -3.50
N LEU A 50 1.99 10.44 -2.30
CA LEU A 50 2.17 9.08 -1.79
C LEU A 50 1.40 8.06 -2.63
N HIS A 51 0.18 8.36 -3.05
CA HIS A 51 -0.60 7.49 -3.93
C HIS A 51 0.19 7.10 -5.18
N LEU A 52 0.73 8.10 -5.90
CA LEU A 52 1.53 7.87 -7.10
C LEU A 52 2.84 7.13 -6.77
N GLN A 53 3.56 7.54 -5.72
CA GLN A 53 4.82 6.91 -5.32
C GLN A 53 4.65 5.43 -5.00
N ILE A 54 3.60 5.07 -4.26
CA ILE A 54 3.32 3.68 -3.90
C ILE A 54 2.97 2.86 -5.15
N ILE A 55 2.20 3.42 -6.09
CA ILE A 55 1.87 2.74 -7.35
C ILE A 55 3.12 2.50 -8.19
N TYR A 56 3.95 3.53 -8.41
CA TYR A 56 5.17 3.39 -9.19
C TYR A 56 6.13 2.38 -8.57
N TYR A 57 6.33 2.45 -7.26
CA TYR A 57 7.16 1.47 -6.54
C TYR A 57 6.58 0.06 -6.61
N GLY A 58 5.26 -0.05 -6.46
CA GLY A 58 4.52 -1.30 -6.59
C GLY A 58 4.69 -1.98 -7.94
N ARG A 59 4.77 -1.20 -9.01
CA ARG A 59 4.95 -1.71 -10.38
C ARG A 59 6.41 -2.07 -10.66
N ALA A 60 7.35 -1.20 -10.27
CA ALA A 60 8.77 -1.37 -10.58
C ALA A 60 9.47 -2.40 -9.67
N TYR A 61 9.20 -2.37 -8.35
CA TYR A 61 10.00 -3.11 -7.36
C TYR A 61 9.20 -4.15 -6.57
N CYS A 62 7.91 -3.91 -6.34
CA CYS A 62 7.07 -4.78 -5.50
C CYS A 62 5.89 -5.38 -6.28
N SER A 63 6.17 -5.87 -7.49
CA SER A 63 5.14 -6.40 -8.40
C SER A 63 4.39 -7.59 -7.78
N ALA A 64 3.16 -7.82 -8.24
CA ALA A 64 2.31 -8.88 -7.68
C ALA A 64 2.87 -10.29 -7.88
N ARG A 65 3.60 -10.50 -8.99
CA ARG A 65 4.20 -11.80 -9.35
C ARG A 65 5.68 -11.90 -8.96
N GLY A 66 6.41 -10.79 -8.94
CA GLY A 66 7.86 -10.79 -8.71
C GLY A 66 8.28 -10.55 -7.26
N CYS A 67 7.39 -10.04 -6.41
CA CYS A 67 7.65 -9.88 -4.99
C CYS A 67 6.54 -10.53 -4.17
N ASP A 68 6.92 -11.37 -3.23
CA ASP A 68 6.05 -12.05 -2.26
C ASP A 68 6.11 -11.40 -0.86
N GLY A 69 6.78 -10.26 -0.74
CA GLY A 69 7.02 -9.59 0.53
C GLY A 69 8.36 -9.93 1.20
N THR A 70 9.24 -10.65 0.51
CA THR A 70 10.61 -10.95 0.99
C THR A 70 11.71 -10.32 0.12
N VAL A 71 11.37 -9.91 -1.10
CA VAL A 71 12.36 -9.48 -2.11
C VAL A 71 12.58 -7.98 -2.12
N CYS A 72 11.49 -7.19 -2.07
CA CYS A 72 11.57 -5.74 -2.26
C CYS A 72 12.31 -5.03 -1.12
N GLU A 73 13.00 -3.93 -1.41
CA GLU A 73 13.79 -3.18 -0.41
C GLU A 73 12.93 -2.75 0.79
N ILE A 74 11.76 -2.16 0.52
CA ILE A 74 10.82 -1.77 1.60
C ILE A 74 10.37 -3.00 2.38
N CYS A 75 10.11 -4.12 1.71
CA CYS A 75 9.67 -5.35 2.35
C CYS A 75 10.73 -5.91 3.30
N LYS A 76 11.99 -5.93 2.86
CA LYS A 76 13.14 -6.34 3.68
C LYS A 76 13.40 -5.37 4.83
N LYS A 77 13.19 -4.08 4.61
CA LYS A 77 13.40 -3.07 5.66
C LYS A 77 12.30 -3.11 6.72
N CYS A 78 11.04 -3.27 6.31
CA CYS A 78 9.91 -3.43 7.22
C CYS A 78 9.95 -4.77 7.96
N PHE A 79 10.37 -5.85 7.28
CA PHE A 79 10.39 -7.20 7.84
C PHE A 79 11.67 -7.96 7.45
N PRO A 80 12.82 -7.65 8.07
CA PRO A 80 14.11 -8.23 7.69
C PRO A 80 14.18 -9.75 7.94
N ASN A 81 13.45 -10.23 8.94
CA ASN A 81 13.44 -11.64 9.33
C ASN A 81 12.34 -12.46 8.62
N ARG A 82 11.62 -11.90 7.65
CA ARG A 82 10.53 -12.59 6.95
C ARG A 82 11.08 -13.63 5.98
N LYS A 83 11.00 -14.90 6.37
CA LYS A 83 11.41 -16.06 5.55
C LYS A 83 10.30 -16.64 4.68
N LYS A 84 9.03 -16.32 4.98
CA LYS A 84 7.84 -16.87 4.30
C LYS A 84 7.13 -15.79 3.49
N PRO A 85 6.49 -16.17 2.36
CA PRO A 85 5.65 -15.25 1.58
C PRO A 85 4.59 -14.59 2.46
N PHE A 86 4.38 -13.28 2.27
CA PHE A 86 3.29 -12.57 2.92
C PHE A 86 1.95 -13.09 2.41
N LYS A 87 1.09 -13.53 3.34
CA LYS A 87 -0.30 -13.90 3.04
C LYS A 87 -1.20 -12.70 3.26
N ALA A 88 -1.77 -12.19 2.17
CA ALA A 88 -2.77 -11.13 2.24
C ALA A 88 -4.05 -11.65 2.91
N ASN A 89 -4.65 -10.82 3.76
CA ASN A 89 -5.98 -11.07 4.29
C ASN A 89 -6.97 -10.79 3.16
N LYS A 90 -7.40 -11.85 2.47
CA LYS A 90 -8.50 -11.76 1.52
C LYS A 90 -9.80 -11.59 2.31
N ALA A 91 -10.63 -10.64 1.90
CA ALA A 91 -12.03 -10.61 2.29
C ALA A 91 -12.73 -11.87 1.77
#